data_AF-A0A2C5V2C7-F1
#
_entry.id   AF-A0A2C5V2C7-F1
#
_cell.length_a   1.000
_cell.length_b   1.000
_cell.length_c   1.000
_cell.angle_alpha   90.00
_cell.angle_beta   90.00
_cell.angle_gamma   90.00
#
_symmetry.space_group_name_H-M   'P 1'
#
loop_
_entity.id
_entity.type
_entity.pdbx_description
1 polymer ?
#
loop_
_entity_poly.entity_id
_entity_poly.type
_entity_poly.pdbx_seq_one_letter_code
_entity_poly.pdbx_strand_id
1 'polypeptide(L)' 'MAESIKNISQYSNAGYSNIAPQYQRAYVVGAALEIITARAASSNGVDLTTEFSNLSKYADQIQAALKVE' A
#
# COMPACT_ATOMS: atom_id res chain seq x y z
N MET A 1 6.71 -7.27 -13.34
CA MET A 1 5.57 -6.40 -13.05
C MET A 1 4.79 -7.10 -11.94
N ALA A 2 4.79 -6.56 -10.73
CA ALA A 2 4.32 -7.27 -9.54
C ALA A 2 2.82 -7.58 -9.63
N GLU A 3 2.44 -8.79 -9.25
CA GLU A 3 1.06 -9.31 -9.30
C GLU A 3 0.10 -8.47 -8.44
N SER A 4 0.64 -7.82 -7.40
CA SER A 4 0.00 -6.80 -6.57
C SER A 4 -0.54 -5.61 -7.38
N ILE A 5 0.21 -5.10 -8.37
CA ILE A 5 -0.22 -3.99 -9.24
C ILE A 5 -1.34 -4.44 -10.20
N LYS A 6 -1.28 -5.70 -10.67
CA LYS A 6 -2.32 -6.29 -11.53
C LYS A 6 -3.63 -6.52 -10.78
N ASN A 7 -3.56 -6.82 -9.48
CA ASN A 7 -4.74 -6.95 -8.62
C ASN A 7 -5.39 -5.59 -8.35
N ILE A 8 -4.62 -4.51 -8.19
CA ILE A 8 -5.16 -3.14 -8.03
C ILE A 8 -6.02 -2.72 -9.24
N SER A 9 -5.60 -3.06 -10.46
CA SER A 9 -6.36 -2.72 -11.66
C SER A 9 -7.57 -3.63 -11.93
N GLN A 10 -7.57 -4.88 -11.44
CA GLN A 10 -8.71 -5.79 -11.60
C GLN A 10 -9.81 -5.61 -10.54
N TYR A 11 -9.50 -5.11 -9.35
CA TYR A 11 -10.48 -4.76 -8.31
C TYR A 11 -10.88 -3.27 -8.35
N SER A 12 -10.64 -2.62 -9.48
CA SER A 12 -10.88 -1.19 -9.75
C SER A 12 -12.20 -0.70 -9.15
N ASN A 13 -12.08 0.09 -8.09
CA ASN A 13 -13.11 0.85 -7.38
C ASN A 13 -14.27 0.07 -6.73
N ALA A 14 -14.96 -0.84 -7.40
CA ALA A 14 -16.17 -1.45 -6.87
C ALA A 14 -15.88 -2.44 -5.71
N GLY A 15 -14.80 -3.22 -5.78
CA GLY A 15 -14.47 -4.18 -4.71
C GLY A 15 -13.93 -3.51 -3.45
N TYR A 16 -12.99 -2.58 -3.63
CA TYR A 16 -12.36 -1.86 -2.51
C TYR A 16 -13.33 -0.94 -1.77
N SER A 17 -14.22 -0.22 -2.48
CA SER A 17 -15.20 0.68 -1.84
C SER A 17 -16.26 -0.04 -1.03
N ASN A 18 -16.55 -1.31 -1.38
CA ASN A 18 -17.63 -2.10 -0.78
C ASN A 18 -17.18 -3.01 0.38
N ILE A 19 -15.88 -3.07 0.69
CA ILE A 19 -15.37 -3.81 1.86
C ILE A 19 -15.31 -2.90 3.10
N ALA A 20 -15.47 -3.50 4.28
CA ALA A 20 -15.47 -2.74 5.53
C ALA A 20 -14.14 -1.98 5.74
N PRO A 21 -14.16 -0.78 6.37
CA PRO A 21 -12.99 0.09 6.47
C PRO A 21 -11.74 -0.56 7.06
N GLN A 22 -11.91 -1.49 8.01
CA GLN A 22 -10.81 -2.23 8.60
C GLN A 22 -10.06 -3.11 7.57
N TYR A 23 -10.77 -3.65 6.58
CA TYR A 23 -10.17 -4.47 5.52
C TYR A 23 -9.53 -3.59 4.44
N GLN A 24 -10.12 -2.44 4.14
CA GLN A 24 -9.48 -1.42 3.28
C GLN A 24 -8.13 -1.01 3.87
N ARG A 25 -8.10 -0.75 5.18
CA ARG A 25 -6.87 -0.37 5.89
C ARG A 25 -5.82 -1.47 5.85
N ALA A 26 -6.20 -2.72 6.13
CA ALA A 26 -5.27 -3.85 6.07
C ALA A 26 -4.65 -4.01 4.67
N TYR A 27 -5.45 -3.80 3.62
CA TYR A 27 -4.99 -3.86 2.24
C TYR A 27 -3.94 -2.79 1.93
N VAL A 28 -4.19 -1.52 2.30
CA VAL A 28 -3.23 -0.43 2.03
C VAL A 28 -1.97 -0.53 2.91
N VAL A 29 -2.07 -1.07 4.12
CA VAL A 29 -0.90 -1.39 4.95
C VAL A 29 -0.06 -2.49 4.30
N GLY A 30 -0.69 -3.51 3.72
CA GLY A 30 0.01 -4.54 2.94
C GLY A 30 0.77 -3.94 1.75
N ALA A 31 0.12 -3.07 0.99
CA ALA A 31 0.78 -2.35 -0.12
C ALA A 31 1.96 -1.48 0.36
N ALA A 32 1.81 -0.81 1.51
CA ALA A 32 2.88 -0.01 2.10
C ALA A 32 4.08 -0.88 2.54
N LEU A 33 3.84 -2.06 3.12
CA LEU A 33 4.90 -3.01 3.48
C LEU A 33 5.66 -3.51 2.26
N GLU A 34 4.97 -3.76 1.15
CA GLU A 34 5.61 -4.19 -0.10
C GLU A 34 6.57 -3.11 -0.64
N ILE A 35 6.21 -1.82 -0.53
CA ILE A 35 7.10 -0.70 -0.85
C ILE A 35 8.34 -0.73 0.05
N ILE A 36 8.18 -0.92 1.36
CA ILE A 36 9.28 -0.99 2.31
C ILE A 36 10.21 -2.17 1.96
N THR A 37 9.65 -3.34 1.66
CA THR A 37 10.42 -4.52 1.25
C THR A 37 11.20 -4.27 -0.03
N ALA A 38 10.58 -3.66 -1.05
CA ALA A 38 11.26 -3.31 -2.30
C ALA A 38 12.41 -2.31 -2.06
N ARG A 39 12.20 -1.33 -1.17
CA ARG A 39 13.22 -0.34 -0.79
C ARG A 39 14.38 -0.99 -0.02
N ALA A 40 14.07 -1.87 0.93
CA ALA A 40 15.05 -2.62 1.71
C ALA A 40 15.88 -3.61 0.87
N ALA A 41 15.30 -4.14 -0.21
CA ALA A 41 16.00 -5.00 -1.17
C ALA A 41 16.85 -4.21 -2.20
N SER A 42 16.75 -2.88 -2.22
CA SER A 42 17.53 -2.03 -3.14
C SER A 42 18.97 -1.83 -2.65
N SER A 43 19.86 -1.39 -3.53
CA SER A 43 21.25 -1.05 -3.17
C SER A 43 21.39 0.23 -2.34
N ASN A 44 20.29 0.98 -2.14
CA ASN A 44 20.28 2.18 -1.33
C ASN A 44 20.08 1.79 0.13
N GLY A 45 20.91 2.34 1.03
CA GLY A 45 20.74 2.14 2.46
C GLY A 45 19.34 2.56 2.91
N VAL A 46 18.62 1.64 3.55
CA VAL A 46 17.29 1.89 4.10
C VAL A 46 17.37 1.91 5.63
N ASP A 47 16.79 2.92 6.25
CA ASP A 47 16.53 2.91 7.69
C ASP A 47 15.13 2.36 7.93
N LEU A 48 15.05 1.08 8.28
CA LEU A 48 13.79 0.39 8.56
C LEU A 48 13.02 1.05 9.73
N THR A 49 13.71 1.68 10.68
CA THR A 49 13.07 2.37 11.80
C THR A 49 12.25 3.55 11.29
N THR A 50 12.84 4.32 10.37
CA THR A 50 12.18 5.43 9.69
C THR A 50 11.04 4.94 8.80
N GLU A 51 11.24 3.87 8.03
CA GLU A 51 10.20 3.30 7.15
C GLU A 51 8.99 2.78 7.93
N PHE A 52 9.20 2.06 9.04
CA PHE A 52 8.10 1.59 9.90
C PHE A 52 7.37 2.72 10.60
N SER A 53 8.08 3.78 11.00
CA SER A 53 7.46 5.01 11.54
C SER A 53 6.58 5.72 10.49
N ASN A 54 6.94 5.60 9.22
CA ASN A 54 6.18 6.16 8.09
C ASN A 54 5.08 5.22 7.55
N LEU A 55 4.92 4.02 8.11
CA LEU A 55 4.00 3.01 7.57
C LEU A 55 2.56 3.53 7.47
N SER A 56 2.08 4.21 8.52
CA SER A 56 0.73 4.78 8.52
C SER A 56 0.56 5.82 7.41
N LYS A 57 1.58 6.67 7.20
CA LYS A 57 1.58 7.72 6.19
C LYS A 57 1.52 7.15 4.78
N TYR A 58 2.28 6.10 4.49
CA TYR A 58 2.20 5.42 3.19
C TYR A 58 0.82 4.83 2.96
N ALA A 59 0.27 4.14 3.96
CA ALA A 59 -1.06 3.57 3.86
C ALA A 59 -2.15 4.64 3.67
N ASP A 60 -2.03 5.81 4.32
CA ASP A 60 -2.96 6.94 4.14
C ASP A 60 -2.86 7.55 2.73
N GLN A 61 -1.64 7.72 2.21
CA GLN A 61 -1.40 8.23 0.87
C GLN A 61 -1.94 7.28 -0.22
N ILE A 62 -1.70 5.97 -0.05
CA ILE A 62 -2.25 4.94 -0.94
C ILE A 62 -3.77 4.96 -0.87
N GLN A 63 -4.35 4.99 0.33
CA GLN A 63 -5.79 5.03 0.52
C GLN A 63 -6.43 6.28 -0.08
N ALA A 64 -5.78 7.44 0.01
CA ALA A 64 -6.24 8.67 -0.63
C ALA A 64 -6.21 8.56 -2.16
N ALA A 65 -5.14 8.00 -2.73
CA ALA A 65 -5.03 7.79 -4.18
C ALA A 65 -6.08 6.80 -4.74
N LEU A 66 -6.57 5.88 -3.91
CA LEU A 66 -7.63 4.92 -4.29
C LEU A 66 -9.05 5.52 -4.21
N LYS A 67 -9.23 6.62 -3.49
CA LYS A 67 -10.50 7.36 -3.49
C LYS A 67 -10.53 8.21 -4.75
N VAL A 68 -11.03 7.63 -5.83
CA VAL A 68 -11.29 8.35 -7.09
C VAL A 68 -12.37 9.40 -6.81
N GLU A 69 -12.08 10.68 -7.06
CA GLU A 69 -13.10 11.73 -7.19
C GLU A 69 -13.90 11.55 -8.49
#